data_AF-A0A5D6Y5I6-F1
#
_entry.id   AF-A0A5D6Y5I6-F1
#
_cell.length_a   1.000
_cell.length_b   1.000
_cell.length_c   1.000
_cell.angle_alpha   90.00
_cell.angle_beta   90.00
_cell.angle_gamma   90.00
#
_symmetry.space_group_name_H-M   'P 1'
#
loop_
_entity.id
_entity.type
_entity.pdbx_description
1 polymer ?
#
loop_
_entity_poly.entity_id
_entity_poly.type
_entity_poly.pdbx_seq_one_letter_code
_entity_poly.pdbx_strand_id
1 'polypeptide(L)'
;MFWPFLEIDGALSYCPLADFGAQDVREGRDVYAKAVVAQPLTGHLALRNAARALGRIVVMERGECDFVTKVLHAQAAGAVAVIVANTRSDGPGAAFVMDAGSRQSAAARVRIPAVMVSPDKAAVVFEQIRASDLDQRECALTIRFLGAQAATQVMEQIERTARETQRRECERQWQLAAELRLSEAAQHLRSRLPACSSAASTSTVSTPSKPSVERSDDEADDDATSSFSGDNNSCSESACSVADSRRASVRDAVTNHWCPMTTALLIMDVQHYFALHKNDRCLAPLARGVKRGRYAHIHSVMVPTIQDVLLASRASEGVEIVYSVVESATRDGRDRSRAHKHAGLHVAKGGFGAQILPCVAPTENDIVIPRTGVNVFESTNLDFTLRNLGVSHVVVLGISTLTSLQVCVQSALDKGYQVTVVREGVTLEPDVCVAEWLDGVERIGCQVLSATAFVRALQAFAYPELEQDDAAMFQC
;
A
#
# COMPACT_ATOMS: atom_id res chain seq x y z
N MET A 1 27.07 -12.42 29.57
CA MET A 1 26.47 -11.98 28.28
C MET A 1 25.15 -12.72 28.16
N PHE A 2 24.06 -11.99 27.95
CA PHE A 2 22.70 -12.52 27.87
C PHE A 2 22.17 -12.32 26.46
N TRP A 3 21.31 -13.23 26.00
CA TRP A 3 20.78 -13.26 24.65
C TRP A 3 19.29 -12.86 24.71
N PRO A 4 18.89 -11.72 24.12
CA PRO A 4 17.51 -11.31 24.13
C PRO A 4 16.69 -12.05 23.08
N PHE A 5 15.46 -12.40 23.44
CA PHE A 5 14.45 -12.94 22.54
C PHE A 5 13.16 -12.16 22.73
N LEU A 6 12.61 -11.61 21.64
CA LEU A 6 11.27 -11.02 21.63
C LEU A 6 10.25 -12.13 21.38
N GLU A 7 9.24 -12.23 22.25
CA GLU A 7 8.14 -13.16 22.10
C GLU A 7 7.07 -12.55 21.17
N ILE A 8 6.83 -13.19 20.02
CA ILE A 8 5.92 -12.74 18.96
C ILE A 8 5.05 -13.94 18.57
N ASP A 9 3.72 -13.82 18.68
CA ASP A 9 2.76 -14.90 18.38
C ASP A 9 3.06 -16.24 19.09
N GLY A 10 3.62 -16.18 20.31
CA GLY A 10 4.04 -17.34 21.10
C GLY A 10 5.36 -17.99 20.65
N ALA A 11 6.03 -17.43 19.63
CA ALA A 11 7.36 -17.85 19.20
C ALA A 11 8.44 -16.89 19.70
N LEU A 12 9.58 -17.43 20.14
CA LEU A 12 10.76 -16.62 20.46
C LEU A 12 11.53 -16.26 19.19
N SER A 13 11.76 -14.97 18.96
CA SER A 13 12.63 -14.45 17.91
C SER A 13 13.87 -13.84 18.54
N TYR A 14 15.06 -14.24 18.11
CA TYR A 14 16.31 -13.62 18.59
C TYR A 14 16.38 -12.14 18.18
N CYS A 15 16.83 -11.29 19.10
CA CYS A 15 16.97 -9.85 18.91
C CYS A 15 18.27 -9.38 19.55
N PRO A 16 19.30 -8.94 18.79
CA PRO A 16 20.55 -8.47 19.36
C PRO A 16 20.34 -7.30 20.34
N LEU A 17 21.02 -7.38 21.48
CA LEU A 17 21.12 -6.29 22.45
C LEU A 17 22.07 -5.22 21.91
N ALA A 18 21.86 -3.96 22.29
CA ALA A 18 22.88 -2.92 22.15
C ALA A 18 24.12 -3.22 23.03
N ASP A 19 25.27 -2.63 22.68
CA ASP A 19 26.46 -2.66 23.55
C ASP A 19 26.30 -1.77 24.80
N PHE A 20 25.35 -0.83 24.75
CA PHE A 20 24.98 0.10 25.81
C PHE A 20 23.64 -0.25 26.49
N GLY A 21 23.34 0.38 27.64
CA GLY A 21 22.08 0.18 28.38
C GLY A 21 21.91 -1.17 29.10
N ALA A 22 22.69 -2.19 28.72
CA ALA A 22 22.58 -3.57 29.20
C ALA A 22 22.98 -3.83 30.68
N GLN A 23 23.17 -2.80 31.51
CA GLN A 23 23.81 -2.93 32.84
C GLN A 23 22.98 -3.71 33.86
N ASP A 24 21.64 -3.58 33.82
CA ASP A 24 20.72 -4.27 34.74
C ASP A 24 20.10 -5.55 34.13
N VAL A 25 20.45 -5.87 32.88
CA VAL A 25 19.98 -7.06 32.15
C VAL A 25 20.56 -8.33 32.79
N ARG A 26 19.68 -9.27 33.16
CA ARG A 26 20.04 -10.57 33.75
C ARG A 26 19.07 -11.64 33.28
N GLU A 27 19.55 -12.88 33.23
CA GLU A 27 18.71 -14.06 32.97
C GLU A 27 17.54 -14.13 33.97
N GLY A 28 16.33 -14.36 33.46
CA GLY A 28 15.10 -14.38 34.25
C GLY A 28 14.56 -13.01 34.69
N ARG A 29 15.21 -11.89 34.34
CA ARG A 29 14.66 -10.52 34.46
C ARG A 29 14.06 -10.06 33.12
N ASP A 30 13.13 -10.86 32.59
CA ASP A 30 12.41 -10.55 31.35
C ASP A 30 11.63 -9.23 31.48
N VAL A 31 11.69 -8.37 30.45
CA VAL A 31 10.86 -7.15 30.40
C VAL A 31 9.51 -7.52 29.79
N TYR A 32 8.50 -7.65 30.64
CA TYR A 32 7.09 -7.69 30.23
C TYR A 32 6.47 -6.31 30.45
N ALA A 33 6.10 -5.64 29.36
CA ALA A 33 5.40 -4.36 29.43
C ALA A 33 4.59 -4.09 28.15
N LYS A 34 3.68 -3.12 28.26
CA LYS A 34 2.86 -2.66 27.14
C LYS A 34 3.73 -1.96 26.10
N ALA A 35 3.45 -2.13 24.82
CA ALA A 35 4.22 -1.50 23.74
C ALA A 35 3.55 -0.20 23.25
N VAL A 36 4.35 0.71 22.69
CA VAL A 36 3.87 1.89 21.97
C VAL A 36 4.87 2.31 20.89
N VAL A 37 4.38 2.78 19.75
CA VAL A 37 5.21 3.33 18.67
C VAL A 37 5.66 4.75 19.03
N ALA A 38 6.93 5.09 18.80
CA ALA A 38 7.48 6.42 19.04
C ALA A 38 6.88 7.51 18.13
N GLN A 39 6.82 8.75 18.62
CA GLN A 39 6.48 9.94 17.82
C GLN A 39 7.53 11.04 18.10
N PRO A 40 8.41 11.39 17.16
CA PRO A 40 8.57 10.82 15.82
C PRO A 40 9.04 9.35 15.84
N LEU A 41 8.64 8.58 14.83
CA LEU A 41 8.93 7.14 14.71
C LEU A 41 10.43 6.82 14.78
N THR A 42 11.26 7.66 14.17
CA THR A 42 12.72 7.53 14.14
C THR A 42 13.42 7.99 15.43
N GLY A 43 12.72 8.66 16.36
CA GLY A 43 13.28 9.10 17.64
C GLY A 43 14.37 10.19 17.55
N HIS A 44 14.47 10.92 16.45
CA HIS A 44 15.49 11.97 16.28
C HIS A 44 15.28 13.18 17.20
N LEU A 45 14.04 13.44 17.62
CA LEU A 45 13.66 14.40 18.66
C LEU A 45 13.13 13.68 19.91
N ALA A 46 12.93 14.45 20.99
CA ALA A 46 12.21 14.00 22.18
C ALA A 46 10.79 13.52 21.82
N LEU A 47 10.28 12.53 22.55
CA LEU A 47 9.03 11.85 22.18
C LEU A 47 7.81 12.71 22.54
N ARG A 48 7.05 13.13 21.51
CA ARG A 48 5.79 13.89 21.67
C ARG A 48 4.77 13.10 22.49
N ASN A 49 4.72 11.79 22.29
CA ASN A 49 3.85 10.88 23.04
C ASN A 49 4.48 10.35 24.35
N ALA A 50 5.33 11.13 25.03
CA ALA A 50 5.97 10.71 26.28
C ALA A 50 5.00 10.19 27.35
N ALA A 51 3.81 10.79 27.47
CA ALA A 51 2.76 10.31 28.37
C ALA A 51 2.22 8.90 28.02
N ARG A 52 2.30 8.47 26.75
CA ARG A 52 2.05 7.07 26.34
C ARG A 52 3.29 6.18 26.51
N ALA A 53 4.50 6.73 26.43
CA ALA A 53 5.76 5.99 26.59
C ALA A 53 6.10 5.62 28.05
N LEU A 54 5.63 6.39 29.03
CA LEU A 54 5.85 6.14 30.45
C LEU A 54 5.44 4.72 30.88
N GLY A 55 6.40 3.94 31.39
CA GLY A 55 6.18 2.55 31.80
C GLY A 55 6.01 1.54 30.66
N ARG A 56 6.17 1.95 29.40
CA ARG A 56 5.98 1.13 28.20
C ARG A 56 7.29 0.79 27.48
N ILE A 57 7.25 -0.23 26.64
CA ILE A 57 8.30 -0.55 25.66
C ILE A 57 8.08 0.35 24.45
N VAL A 58 9.08 1.14 24.08
CA VAL A 58 8.99 2.06 22.94
C VAL A 58 9.55 1.39 21.69
N VAL A 59 8.76 1.35 20.61
CA VAL A 59 9.17 0.82 19.31
C VAL A 59 9.50 1.97 18.36
N MET A 60 10.68 1.91 17.75
CA MET A 60 11.27 3.01 16.96
C MET A 60 11.88 2.49 15.65
N GLU A 61 12.03 3.34 14.64
CA GLU A 61 12.71 3.00 13.39
C GLU A 61 14.21 3.40 13.37
N ARG A 62 15.03 2.59 12.69
CA ARG A 62 16.42 2.92 12.34
C ARG A 62 16.48 3.94 11.18
N GLY A 63 16.82 5.19 11.51
CA GLY A 63 17.14 6.26 10.57
C GLY A 63 17.58 7.54 11.29
N GLU A 64 17.89 8.61 10.56
CA GLU A 64 18.03 10.02 11.01
C GLU A 64 19.04 10.39 12.14
N CYS A 65 19.09 9.68 13.27
CA CYS A 65 20.04 9.89 14.36
C CYS A 65 20.63 8.57 14.91
N ASP A 66 21.69 8.68 15.71
CA ASP A 66 22.36 7.54 16.34
C ASP A 66 21.49 6.80 17.38
N PHE A 67 21.78 5.53 17.61
CA PHE A 67 20.99 4.67 18.50
C PHE A 67 20.99 5.12 19.97
N VAL A 68 22.09 5.71 20.45
CA VAL A 68 22.20 6.20 21.83
C VAL A 68 21.22 7.36 22.06
N THR A 69 21.12 8.28 21.11
CA THR A 69 20.17 9.40 21.13
C THR A 69 18.72 8.92 21.19
N LYS A 70 18.31 7.96 20.35
CA LYS A 70 16.95 7.39 20.36
C LYS A 70 16.58 6.85 21.74
N VAL A 71 17.48 6.05 22.32
CA VAL A 71 17.23 5.36 23.59
C VAL A 71 17.28 6.34 24.77
N LEU A 72 18.09 7.40 24.70
CA LEU A 72 18.03 8.51 25.66
C LEU A 72 16.72 9.30 25.57
N HIS A 73 16.15 9.53 24.39
CA HIS A 73 14.84 10.15 24.24
C HIS A 73 13.70 9.28 24.78
N ALA A 74 13.72 7.97 24.51
CA ALA A 74 12.77 7.03 25.11
C ALA A 74 12.91 6.92 26.65
N GLN A 75 14.15 6.92 27.16
CA GLN A 75 14.42 6.91 28.59
C GLN A 75 13.96 8.22 29.28
N ALA A 76 14.14 9.38 28.65
CA ALA A 76 13.65 10.66 29.15
C ALA A 76 12.10 10.70 29.18
N ALA A 77 11.45 9.98 28.26
CA ALA A 77 10.01 9.76 28.24
C ALA A 77 9.51 8.67 29.22
N GLY A 78 10.41 8.08 30.02
CA GLY A 78 10.05 7.08 31.03
C GLY A 78 9.76 5.67 30.50
N ALA A 79 10.23 5.34 29.29
CA ALA A 79 10.17 3.98 28.75
C ALA A 79 10.96 2.98 29.61
N VAL A 80 10.55 1.70 29.62
CA VAL A 80 11.25 0.63 30.35
C VAL A 80 12.23 -0.18 29.49
N ALA A 81 12.03 -0.17 28.17
CA ALA A 81 12.91 -0.77 27.17
C ALA A 81 12.65 -0.15 25.79
N VAL A 82 13.57 -0.36 24.84
CA VAL A 82 13.42 0.08 23.45
C VAL A 82 13.57 -1.08 22.48
N ILE A 83 12.69 -1.14 21.49
CA ILE A 83 12.82 -2.01 20.32
C ILE A 83 13.11 -1.12 19.10
N VAL A 84 14.26 -1.30 18.47
CA VAL A 84 14.60 -0.62 17.22
C VAL A 84 14.31 -1.55 16.05
N ALA A 85 13.33 -1.20 15.24
CA ALA A 85 13.06 -1.82 13.95
C ALA A 85 14.15 -1.45 12.94
N ASN A 86 14.84 -2.44 12.39
CA ASN A 86 15.53 -2.24 11.13
C ASN A 86 14.53 -2.42 9.97
N THR A 87 14.23 -1.33 9.26
CA THR A 87 13.37 -1.30 8.07
C THR A 87 14.15 -1.42 6.75
N ARG A 88 15.49 -1.39 6.81
CA ARG A 88 16.36 -1.55 5.64
C ARG A 88 16.65 -3.03 5.38
N SER A 89 16.49 -3.47 4.13
CA SER A 89 16.77 -4.83 3.67
C SER A 89 18.27 -5.12 3.50
N ASP A 90 19.06 -4.83 4.53
CA ASP A 90 20.51 -4.97 4.57
C ASP A 90 20.93 -6.45 4.79
N GLY A 91 20.45 -7.36 3.93
CA GLY A 91 20.82 -8.79 3.91
C GLY A 91 19.91 -9.74 4.73
N PRO A 92 20.18 -11.07 4.68
CA PRO A 92 19.38 -12.07 5.40
C PRO A 92 19.64 -12.02 6.91
N GLY A 93 18.57 -11.95 7.71
CA GLY A 93 18.67 -11.88 9.17
C GLY A 93 19.13 -10.52 9.71
N ALA A 94 18.75 -9.41 9.04
CA ALA A 94 19.24 -8.05 9.27
C ALA A 94 18.84 -7.38 10.61
N ALA A 95 18.92 -8.08 11.73
CA ALA A 95 19.05 -7.49 13.06
C ALA A 95 20.52 -7.58 13.49
N PHE A 96 21.11 -6.48 13.95
CA PHE A 96 22.52 -6.43 14.36
C PHE A 96 22.68 -5.74 15.73
N VAL A 97 23.83 -5.96 16.37
CA VAL A 97 24.18 -5.29 17.64
C VAL A 97 24.32 -3.79 17.38
N MET A 98 23.49 -2.98 18.04
CA MET A 98 23.62 -1.52 17.99
C MET A 98 24.80 -1.07 18.84
N ASP A 99 25.80 -0.46 18.22
CA ASP A 99 26.96 0.10 18.91
C ASP A 99 26.76 1.56 19.33
N ALA A 100 27.59 2.02 20.27
CA ALA A 100 27.58 3.40 20.77
C ALA A 100 28.18 4.45 19.79
N GLY A 101 28.70 4.05 18.62
CA GLY A 101 29.26 4.93 17.59
C GLY A 101 30.42 5.80 18.10
N SER A 102 30.22 7.12 18.05
CA SER A 102 31.12 8.13 18.63
C SER A 102 30.60 8.69 19.98
N ARG A 103 29.53 8.11 20.53
CA ARG A 103 28.77 8.64 21.68
C ARG A 103 28.93 7.80 22.96
N GLN A 104 30.04 7.09 23.15
CA GLN A 104 30.32 6.28 24.37
C GLN A 104 30.06 7.05 25.67
N SER A 105 30.47 8.33 25.75
CA SER A 105 30.24 9.18 26.92
C SER A 105 28.76 9.46 27.22
N ALA A 106 27.90 9.47 26.19
CA ALA A 106 26.45 9.56 26.35
C ALA A 106 25.81 8.18 26.59
N ALA A 107 26.37 7.12 26.00
CA ALA A 107 25.92 5.74 26.19
C ALA A 107 26.00 5.30 27.66
N ALA A 108 26.98 5.80 28.41
CA ALA A 108 27.08 5.62 29.87
C ALA A 108 25.89 6.18 30.68
N ARG A 109 25.04 7.02 30.08
CA ARG A 109 23.79 7.54 30.69
C ARG A 109 22.56 6.66 30.39
N VAL A 110 22.68 5.66 29.50
CA VAL A 110 21.61 4.72 29.18
C VAL A 110 21.55 3.63 30.25
N ARG A 111 20.35 3.39 30.78
CA ARG A 111 20.02 2.41 31.83
C ARG A 111 18.96 1.40 31.39
N ILE A 112 18.17 1.73 30.37
CA ILE A 112 17.15 0.83 29.82
C ILE A 112 17.75 -0.05 28.69
N PRO A 113 17.35 -1.33 28.57
CA PRO A 113 17.82 -2.18 27.49
C PRO A 113 17.22 -1.76 26.14
N ALA A 114 18.04 -1.83 25.10
CA ALA A 114 17.63 -1.60 23.71
C ALA A 114 17.98 -2.82 22.86
N VAL A 115 17.00 -3.35 22.11
CA VAL A 115 17.17 -4.51 21.22
C VAL A 115 16.81 -4.15 19.78
N MET A 116 17.43 -4.81 18.81
CA MET A 116 17.08 -4.67 17.39
C MET A 116 16.25 -5.86 16.89
N VAL A 117 15.20 -5.58 16.10
CA VAL A 117 14.42 -6.59 15.36
C VAL A 117 14.69 -6.49 13.85
N SER A 118 14.67 -7.64 13.16
CA SER A 118 14.88 -7.73 11.71
C SER A 118 13.63 -7.23 10.95
N PRO A 119 13.74 -6.86 9.65
CA PRO A 119 12.61 -6.33 8.88
C PRO A 119 11.35 -7.20 8.94
N ASP A 120 11.49 -8.52 8.78
CA ASP A 120 10.38 -9.49 8.81
C ASP A 120 9.64 -9.53 10.16
N LYS A 121 10.33 -9.15 11.24
CA LYS A 121 9.80 -9.12 12.61
C LYS A 121 9.34 -7.73 13.03
N ALA A 122 10.01 -6.69 12.53
CA ALA A 122 9.57 -5.31 12.65
C ALA A 122 8.14 -5.14 12.09
N ALA A 123 7.88 -5.67 10.90
CA ALA A 123 6.56 -5.62 10.28
C ALA A 123 5.47 -6.25 11.18
N VAL A 124 5.73 -7.43 11.75
CA VAL A 124 4.77 -8.11 12.65
C VAL A 124 4.58 -7.33 13.96
N VAL A 125 5.65 -6.79 14.55
CA VAL A 125 5.56 -5.97 15.78
C VAL A 125 4.78 -4.68 15.54
N PHE A 126 5.01 -3.99 14.43
CA PHE A 126 4.23 -2.79 14.08
C PHE A 126 2.76 -3.14 13.81
N GLU A 127 2.46 -4.21 13.08
CA GLU A 127 1.08 -4.62 12.80
C GLU A 127 0.35 -5.08 14.07
N GLN A 128 1.01 -5.79 14.99
CA GLN A 128 0.44 -6.16 16.30
C GLN A 128 0.07 -4.92 17.13
N ILE A 129 0.92 -3.88 17.15
CA ILE A 129 0.63 -2.64 17.87
C ILE A 129 -0.46 -1.83 17.16
N ARG A 130 -0.40 -1.70 15.82
CA ARG A 130 -1.41 -1.04 14.98
C ARG A 130 -2.79 -1.69 15.15
N ALA A 131 -2.88 -3.01 15.07
CA ALA A 131 -4.12 -3.76 15.26
C ALA A 131 -4.66 -3.59 16.69
N SER A 132 -3.79 -3.54 17.70
CA SER A 132 -4.19 -3.29 19.09
C SER A 132 -4.74 -1.87 19.28
N ASP A 133 -4.05 -0.84 18.77
CA ASP A 133 -4.52 0.55 18.83
C ASP A 133 -5.87 0.73 18.09
N LEU A 134 -6.08 0.04 16.95
CA LEU A 134 -7.36 0.02 16.23
C LEU A 134 -8.49 -0.65 17.03
N ASP A 135 -8.20 -1.76 17.72
CA ASP A 135 -9.12 -2.46 18.62
C ASP A 135 -9.39 -1.71 19.95
N GLN A 136 -8.75 -0.54 20.17
CA GLN A 136 -8.68 0.16 21.46
C GLN A 136 -8.11 -0.70 22.61
N ARG A 137 -7.20 -1.63 22.28
CA ARG A 137 -6.53 -2.56 23.18
C ARG A 137 -5.06 -2.20 23.37
N GLU A 138 -4.50 -2.58 24.51
CA GLU A 138 -3.07 -2.36 24.78
C GLU A 138 -2.25 -3.57 24.34
N CYS A 139 -1.41 -3.40 23.31
CA CYS A 139 -0.42 -4.41 22.93
C CYS A 139 0.58 -4.61 24.08
N ALA A 140 0.91 -5.87 24.41
CA ALA A 140 1.94 -6.21 25.40
C ALA A 140 2.99 -7.12 24.77
N LEU A 141 4.26 -6.80 25.00
CA LEU A 141 5.40 -7.54 24.46
C LEU A 141 6.32 -8.03 25.59
N THR A 142 6.98 -9.16 25.34
CA THR A 142 7.92 -9.76 26.28
C THR A 142 9.32 -9.82 25.65
N ILE A 143 10.28 -9.06 26.20
CA ILE A 143 11.70 -9.21 25.89
C ILE A 143 12.30 -10.14 26.95
N ARG A 144 12.56 -11.40 26.57
CA ARG A 144 13.17 -12.40 27.44
C ARG A 144 14.69 -12.35 27.38
N PHE A 145 15.36 -12.58 28.50
CA PHE A 145 16.82 -12.68 28.52
C PHE A 145 17.26 -14.07 28.93
N LEU A 146 17.86 -14.80 27.98
CA LEU A 146 18.36 -16.15 28.19
C LEU A 146 19.87 -16.17 28.40
N GLY A 147 20.34 -17.05 29.29
CA GLY A 147 21.74 -17.42 29.41
C GLY A 147 22.20 -18.23 28.20
N ALA A 148 23.52 -18.32 28.00
CA ALA A 148 24.08 -18.88 26.77
C ALA A 148 23.61 -20.31 26.46
N GLN A 149 23.46 -21.18 27.47
CA GLN A 149 23.01 -22.56 27.27
C GLN A 149 21.56 -22.64 26.77
N ALA A 150 20.64 -21.90 27.40
CA ALA A 150 19.23 -21.84 26.98
C ALA A 150 19.09 -21.15 25.60
N ALA A 151 19.86 -20.09 25.35
CA ALA A 151 19.88 -19.40 24.06
C ALA A 151 20.33 -20.32 22.92
N THR A 152 21.37 -21.13 23.11
CA THR A 152 21.80 -22.13 22.10
C THR A 152 20.70 -23.15 21.81
N GLN A 153 20.05 -23.69 22.84
CA GLN A 153 18.95 -24.66 22.67
C GLN A 153 17.77 -24.07 21.87
N VAL A 154 17.35 -22.84 22.21
CA VAL A 154 16.28 -22.13 21.49
C VAL A 154 16.68 -21.83 20.04
N MET A 155 17.90 -21.37 19.79
CA MET A 155 18.39 -21.09 18.43
C MET A 155 18.50 -22.36 17.58
N GLU A 156 18.99 -23.47 18.14
CA GLU A 156 18.99 -24.76 17.45
C GLU A 156 17.56 -25.24 17.13
N GLN A 157 16.60 -25.05 18.04
CA GLN A 157 15.20 -25.42 17.81
C GLN A 157 14.57 -24.56 16.69
N ILE A 158 14.82 -23.25 16.68
CA ILE A 158 14.38 -22.34 15.62
C ILE A 158 14.98 -22.77 14.27
N GLU A 159 16.29 -23.05 14.22
CA GLU A 159 16.96 -23.43 12.98
C GLU A 159 16.49 -24.81 12.45
N ARG A 160 16.30 -25.79 13.35
CA ARG A 160 15.72 -27.10 12.99
C ARG A 160 14.31 -26.94 12.40
N THR A 161 13.46 -26.14 13.06
CA THR A 161 12.09 -25.87 12.59
C THR A 161 12.07 -25.13 11.24
N ALA A 162 12.97 -24.17 11.03
CA ALA A 162 13.12 -23.47 9.75
C ALA A 162 13.56 -24.43 8.64
N ARG A 163 14.57 -25.27 8.88
CA ARG A 163 15.06 -26.30 7.95
C ARG A 163 13.97 -27.32 7.59
N GLU A 164 13.14 -27.74 8.56
CA GLU A 164 11.99 -28.61 8.29
C GLU A 164 10.92 -27.94 7.43
N THR A 165 10.55 -26.68 7.74
CA THR A 165 9.60 -25.92 6.94
C THR A 165 10.08 -25.75 5.50
N GLN A 166 11.35 -25.36 5.31
CA GLN A 166 11.96 -25.22 3.98
C GLN A 166 11.98 -26.55 3.19
N ARG A 167 12.21 -27.70 3.87
CA ARG A 167 12.11 -29.02 3.24
C ARG A 167 10.68 -29.32 2.78
N ARG A 168 9.68 -29.15 3.65
CA ARG A 168 8.26 -29.36 3.33
C ARG A 168 7.79 -28.46 2.19
N GLU A 169 8.27 -27.22 2.13
CA GLU A 169 7.98 -26.30 1.01
C GLU A 169 8.64 -26.74 -0.30
N CYS A 170 9.90 -27.17 -0.27
CA CYS A 170 10.61 -27.71 -1.42
C CYS A 170 9.94 -28.99 -1.96
N GLU A 171 9.58 -29.92 -1.07
CA GLU A 171 8.81 -31.13 -1.38
C GLU A 171 7.46 -30.79 -2.03
N ARG A 172 6.71 -29.83 -1.47
CA ARG A 172 5.43 -29.36 -2.04
C ARG A 172 5.60 -28.69 -3.41
N GLN A 173 6.66 -27.89 -3.61
CA GLN A 173 6.96 -27.30 -4.92
C GLN A 173 7.33 -28.38 -5.95
N TRP A 174 8.10 -29.40 -5.54
CA TRP A 174 8.49 -30.52 -6.39
C TRP A 174 7.29 -31.40 -6.78
N GLN A 175 6.38 -31.67 -5.84
CA GLN A 175 5.11 -32.37 -6.09
C GLN A 175 4.26 -31.62 -7.13
N LEU A 176 4.01 -30.32 -6.92
CA LEU A 176 3.25 -29.50 -7.88
C LEU A 176 3.91 -29.42 -9.26
N ALA A 177 5.25 -29.37 -9.33
CA ALA A 177 5.99 -29.42 -10.58
C ALA A 177 5.90 -30.79 -11.28
N ALA A 178 5.81 -31.89 -10.52
CA ALA A 178 5.60 -33.23 -11.07
C ALA A 178 4.17 -33.41 -11.61
N GLU A 179 3.15 -32.95 -10.87
CA GLU A 179 1.75 -32.96 -11.31
C GLU A 179 1.54 -32.15 -12.60
N LEU A 180 2.13 -30.96 -12.69
CA LEU A 180 2.09 -30.13 -13.90
C LEU A 180 2.71 -30.84 -15.10
N ARG A 181 3.91 -31.41 -14.96
CA ARG A 181 4.58 -32.19 -16.02
C ARG A 181 3.77 -33.39 -16.48
N LEU A 182 3.10 -34.09 -15.56
CA LEU A 182 2.22 -35.21 -15.89
C LEU A 182 0.97 -34.73 -16.66
N SER A 183 0.39 -33.59 -16.28
CA SER A 183 -0.72 -32.96 -16.98
C SER A 183 -0.34 -32.51 -18.40
N GLU A 184 0.82 -31.86 -18.55
CA GLU A 184 1.38 -31.43 -19.84
C GLU A 184 1.65 -32.63 -20.76
N ALA A 185 2.29 -33.69 -20.25
CA ALA A 185 2.53 -34.92 -20.99
C ALA A 185 1.21 -35.60 -21.41
N ALA A 186 0.22 -35.67 -20.52
CA ALA A 186 -1.10 -36.21 -20.84
C ALA A 186 -1.84 -35.36 -21.90
N GLN A 187 -1.70 -34.03 -21.87
CA GLN A 187 -2.26 -33.13 -22.86
C GLN A 187 -1.58 -33.31 -24.24
N HIS A 188 -0.26 -33.43 -24.28
CA HIS A 188 0.49 -33.71 -25.51
C HIS A 188 0.19 -35.10 -26.10
N LEU A 189 -0.04 -36.11 -25.25
CA LEU A 189 -0.50 -37.43 -25.69
C LEU A 189 -1.92 -37.36 -26.28
N ARG A 190 -2.85 -36.66 -25.62
CA ARG A 190 -4.21 -36.42 -26.15
C ARG A 190 -4.18 -35.70 -27.50
N SER A 191 -3.30 -34.71 -27.70
CA SER A 191 -3.16 -34.01 -28.99
C SER A 191 -2.52 -34.85 -30.11
N ARG A 192 -2.04 -36.07 -29.82
CA ARG A 192 -1.44 -37.00 -30.79
C ARG A 192 -2.30 -38.24 -31.09
N LEU A 193 -3.43 -38.40 -30.41
CA LEU A 193 -4.39 -39.45 -30.75
C LEU A 193 -5.24 -38.99 -31.96
N PRO A 194 -5.29 -39.75 -33.07
CA PRO A 194 -6.16 -39.41 -34.19
C PRO A 194 -7.63 -39.52 -33.78
N ALA A 195 -8.46 -38.62 -34.29
CA ALA A 195 -9.89 -38.66 -34.05
C ALA A 195 -10.53 -39.87 -34.75
N CYS A 196 -10.76 -40.95 -34.01
CA CYS A 196 -11.48 -42.12 -34.50
C CYS A 196 -12.96 -41.78 -34.72
N SER A 197 -13.31 -41.43 -35.96
CA SER A 197 -14.68 -41.32 -36.44
C SER A 197 -15.31 -42.71 -36.55
N SER A 198 -15.90 -43.19 -35.44
CA SER A 198 -16.74 -44.39 -35.44
C SER A 198 -17.94 -44.17 -36.36
N ALA A 199 -17.99 -44.90 -37.48
CA ALA A 199 -19.08 -44.78 -38.45
C ALA A 199 -20.40 -45.32 -37.89
N ALA A 200 -21.47 -44.54 -38.06
CA ALA A 200 -22.85 -44.99 -37.89
C ALA A 200 -23.71 -44.40 -39.02
N SER A 201 -24.12 -45.27 -39.95
CA SER A 201 -25.15 -44.99 -40.96
C SER A 201 -26.54 -45.00 -40.30
N THR A 202 -27.60 -44.36 -40.80
CA THR A 202 -27.91 -43.77 -42.13
C THR A 202 -28.91 -42.60 -41.89
N SER A 203 -29.52 -41.84 -42.82
CA SER A 203 -29.70 -41.85 -44.30
C SER A 203 -30.30 -40.50 -44.76
N THR A 204 -30.21 -40.18 -46.06
CA THR A 204 -31.16 -39.40 -46.92
C THR A 204 -31.86 -38.15 -46.35
N VAL A 205 -31.93 -37.00 -47.02
CA VAL A 205 -32.42 -36.74 -48.40
C VAL A 205 -31.63 -35.58 -49.08
N SER A 206 -31.87 -35.31 -50.37
CA SER A 206 -30.91 -34.68 -51.30
C SER A 206 -31.37 -33.39 -52.02
N THR A 207 -30.41 -32.52 -52.38
CA THR A 207 -30.30 -31.73 -53.65
C THR A 207 -31.32 -30.61 -54.01
N PRO A 208 -31.07 -29.71 -55.01
CA PRO A 208 -29.81 -29.28 -55.68
C PRO A 208 -29.65 -27.75 -55.99
N SER A 209 -28.53 -27.40 -56.67
CA SER A 209 -28.38 -26.37 -57.75
C SER A 209 -27.62 -25.04 -57.52
N LYS A 210 -26.99 -24.57 -58.62
CA LYS A 210 -26.13 -23.37 -58.86
C LYS A 210 -26.83 -22.44 -59.91
N PRO A 211 -26.23 -21.37 -60.54
CA PRO A 211 -24.88 -20.75 -60.45
C PRO A 211 -24.85 -19.19 -60.43
N SER A 212 -23.68 -18.61 -60.75
CA SER A 212 -23.21 -17.21 -60.65
C SER A 212 -23.05 -16.45 -61.99
N VAL A 213 -23.09 -15.10 -61.96
CA VAL A 213 -22.46 -14.09 -62.87
C VAL A 213 -22.28 -12.79 -62.02
N GLU A 214 -21.12 -12.14 -61.86
CA GLU A 214 -20.46 -11.04 -62.64
C GLU A 214 -21.38 -9.88 -63.13
N ARG A 215 -20.98 -8.59 -63.26
CA ARG A 215 -19.73 -7.84 -62.93
C ARG A 215 -20.11 -6.63 -62.00
N SER A 216 -19.95 -5.30 -62.15
CA SER A 216 -19.19 -4.29 -62.93
C SER A 216 -19.53 -2.87 -62.40
N ASP A 217 -18.79 -1.76 -62.52
CA ASP A 217 -17.35 -1.37 -62.65
C ASP A 217 -17.27 0.19 -62.38
N ASP A 218 -16.17 0.91 -62.69
CA ASP A 218 -15.91 2.40 -62.63
C ASP A 218 -15.89 3.08 -61.22
N GLU A 219 -14.97 3.97 -60.78
CA GLU A 219 -14.19 5.14 -61.32
C GLU A 219 -14.98 6.49 -61.34
N ALA A 220 -14.44 7.67 -60.93
CA ALA A 220 -13.14 8.05 -60.34
C ALA A 220 -13.22 9.39 -59.53
N ASP A 221 -12.08 9.79 -58.93
CA ASP A 221 -11.56 11.15 -58.60
C ASP A 221 -12.45 12.33 -58.13
N ASP A 222 -11.96 13.09 -57.12
CA ASP A 222 -11.38 14.42 -57.38
C ASP A 222 -10.46 14.89 -56.21
N ASP A 223 -9.51 15.79 -56.48
CA ASP A 223 -8.48 16.29 -55.52
C ASP A 223 -8.56 17.82 -55.33
N ALA A 224 -8.23 18.32 -54.13
CA ALA A 224 -8.33 19.75 -53.80
C ALA A 224 -7.27 20.19 -52.78
N THR A 225 -6.28 20.95 -53.25
CA THR A 225 -5.25 21.57 -52.41
C THR A 225 -5.65 22.98 -51.95
N SER A 226 -5.24 23.36 -50.74
CA SER A 226 -5.25 24.77 -50.30
C SER A 226 -4.01 25.08 -49.46
N SER A 227 -3.07 25.82 -50.03
CA SER A 227 -1.97 26.43 -49.30
C SER A 227 -2.39 27.79 -48.71
N PHE A 228 -1.88 28.14 -47.54
CA PHE A 228 -1.93 29.51 -47.04
C PHE A 228 -0.67 29.86 -46.26
N SER A 229 -0.21 31.10 -46.43
CA SER A 229 1.08 31.58 -45.92
C SER A 229 1.00 32.06 -44.47
N GLY A 230 2.12 32.00 -43.75
CA GLY A 230 2.32 32.65 -42.45
C GLY A 230 3.76 33.14 -42.32
N ASP A 231 3.94 34.40 -41.93
CA ASP A 231 5.22 35.09 -42.06
C ASP A 231 6.27 34.73 -40.99
N ASN A 232 7.53 34.69 -41.41
CA ASN A 232 8.68 34.65 -40.50
C ASN A 232 8.86 36.03 -39.83
N ASN A 233 8.70 36.11 -38.52
CA ASN A 233 9.19 37.23 -37.72
C ASN A 233 10.08 36.74 -36.57
N SER A 234 11.39 36.88 -36.74
CA SER A 234 12.39 36.48 -35.75
C SER A 234 12.50 37.51 -34.62
N CYS A 235 12.06 37.15 -33.41
CA CYS A 235 12.36 37.87 -32.18
C CYS A 235 13.28 37.03 -31.28
N SER A 236 14.23 37.70 -30.63
CA SER A 236 15.41 37.10 -30.02
C SER A 236 15.16 36.22 -28.79
N GLU A 237 15.71 35.00 -28.83
CA GLU A 237 15.76 34.08 -27.68
C GLU A 237 16.82 34.51 -26.64
N SER A 238 16.41 35.27 -25.61
CA SER A 238 17.24 35.43 -24.40
C SER A 238 16.48 35.82 -23.12
N ALA A 239 15.29 36.42 -23.22
CA ALA A 239 14.59 37.01 -22.08
C ALA A 239 13.52 36.12 -21.41
N CYS A 240 13.02 35.07 -22.08
CA CYS A 240 11.79 34.39 -21.67
C CYS A 240 11.96 33.35 -20.55
N SER A 241 13.11 32.67 -20.47
CA SER A 241 13.33 31.52 -19.56
C SER A 241 13.17 31.87 -18.08
N VAL A 242 13.62 33.05 -17.65
CA VAL A 242 13.53 33.51 -16.25
C VAL A 242 12.10 33.90 -15.86
N ALA A 243 11.29 34.35 -16.82
CA ALA A 243 9.90 34.73 -16.58
C ALA A 243 8.99 33.50 -16.44
N ASP A 244 9.24 32.44 -17.22
CA ASP A 244 8.43 31.22 -17.19
C ASP A 244 8.67 30.40 -15.93
N SER A 245 9.93 30.24 -15.49
CA SER A 245 10.27 29.57 -14.22
C SER A 245 9.56 30.20 -13.02
N ARG A 246 9.41 31.54 -13.01
CA ARG A 246 8.68 32.27 -11.95
C ARG A 246 7.15 32.21 -12.09
N ARG A 247 6.62 31.96 -13.30
CA ARG A 247 5.18 31.72 -13.50
C ARG A 247 4.76 30.31 -13.13
N ALA A 248 5.63 29.32 -13.33
CA ALA A 248 5.44 27.97 -12.80
C ALA A 248 5.40 27.99 -11.26
N SER A 249 6.47 28.47 -10.61
CA SER A 249 6.56 28.46 -9.14
C SER A 249 5.45 29.26 -8.42
N VAL A 250 4.90 30.30 -9.05
CA VAL A 250 3.78 31.08 -8.51
C VAL A 250 2.42 30.41 -8.76
N ARG A 251 2.27 29.60 -9.81
CA ARG A 251 1.09 28.72 -9.95
C ARG A 251 1.10 27.66 -8.86
N ASP A 252 2.22 26.95 -8.72
CA ASP A 252 2.37 25.86 -7.74
C ASP A 252 2.15 26.32 -6.30
N ALA A 253 2.55 27.55 -5.96
CA ALA A 253 2.34 28.12 -4.63
C ALA A 253 0.88 28.54 -4.33
N VAL A 254 0.05 28.76 -5.36
CA VAL A 254 -1.33 29.28 -5.19
C VAL A 254 -2.39 28.19 -5.36
N THR A 255 -2.14 27.16 -6.18
CA THR A 255 -3.12 26.08 -6.43
C THR A 255 -3.02 24.88 -5.49
N ASN A 256 -1.91 24.75 -4.75
CA ASN A 256 -1.58 23.51 -4.02
C ASN A 256 -1.81 23.58 -2.50
N HIS A 257 -2.39 24.67 -1.98
CA HIS A 257 -2.70 24.78 -0.55
C HIS A 257 -3.96 23.97 -0.19
N TRP A 258 -3.77 22.88 0.55
CA TRP A 258 -4.82 22.15 1.28
C TRP A 258 -4.55 22.22 2.79
N CYS A 259 -5.49 21.76 3.61
CA CYS A 259 -5.28 21.51 5.03
C CYS A 259 -6.10 20.27 5.47
N PRO A 260 -5.85 19.69 6.67
CA PRO A 260 -6.56 18.52 7.14
C PRO A 260 -8.09 18.69 7.12
N MET A 261 -8.56 19.82 7.67
CA MET A 261 -9.99 20.18 7.83
C MET A 261 -10.80 20.31 6.53
N THR A 262 -10.17 20.33 5.35
CA THR A 262 -10.87 20.37 4.06
C THR A 262 -10.45 19.23 3.14
N THR A 263 -9.80 18.19 3.69
CA THR A 263 -9.30 17.03 2.95
C THR A 263 -10.12 15.79 3.27
N ALA A 264 -10.52 15.04 2.23
CA ALA A 264 -11.08 13.70 2.37
C ALA A 264 -10.14 12.64 1.78
N LEU A 265 -9.94 11.54 2.50
CA LEU A 265 -9.24 10.35 2.05
C LEU A 265 -10.24 9.38 1.42
N LEU A 266 -10.21 9.24 0.09
CA LEU A 266 -11.11 8.40 -0.69
C LEU A 266 -10.45 7.06 -1.04
N ILE A 267 -10.84 6.00 -0.33
CA ILE A 267 -10.34 4.63 -0.52
C ILE A 267 -11.34 3.85 -1.39
N MET A 268 -10.94 3.52 -2.61
CA MET A 268 -11.80 2.86 -3.60
C MET A 268 -11.56 1.34 -3.69
N ASP A 269 -12.65 0.59 -3.61
CA ASP A 269 -12.77 -0.81 -4.04
C ASP A 269 -11.81 -1.81 -3.35
N VAL A 270 -11.27 -1.48 -2.17
CA VAL A 270 -10.34 -2.34 -1.40
C VAL A 270 -11.08 -3.46 -0.65
N GLN A 271 -11.78 -4.28 -1.43
CA GLN A 271 -12.71 -5.31 -0.98
C GLN A 271 -12.20 -6.72 -1.29
N HIS A 272 -12.70 -7.71 -0.55
CA HIS A 272 -12.40 -9.13 -0.80
C HIS A 272 -12.69 -9.58 -2.25
N TYR A 273 -13.65 -8.96 -2.95
CA TYR A 273 -13.92 -9.27 -4.37
C TYR A 273 -12.72 -9.00 -5.29
N PHE A 274 -12.02 -7.87 -5.09
CA PHE A 274 -10.97 -7.39 -5.99
C PHE A 274 -9.54 -7.69 -5.52
N ALA A 275 -9.36 -7.96 -4.22
CA ALA A 275 -8.05 -8.22 -3.62
C ALA A 275 -7.70 -9.72 -3.48
N LEU A 276 -8.63 -10.65 -3.70
CA LEU A 276 -8.38 -12.09 -3.54
C LEU A 276 -8.20 -12.84 -4.86
N HIS A 277 -7.03 -13.48 -5.04
CA HIS A 277 -6.68 -14.41 -6.12
C HIS A 277 -7.79 -15.41 -6.53
N LYS A 278 -8.65 -15.82 -5.58
CA LYS A 278 -9.69 -16.83 -5.81
C LYS A 278 -10.89 -16.32 -6.62
N ASN A 279 -10.99 -15.01 -6.86
CA ASN A 279 -12.14 -14.37 -7.52
C ASN A 279 -11.91 -14.01 -9.01
N ASP A 280 -10.78 -14.43 -9.61
CA ASP A 280 -10.42 -14.13 -11.02
C ASP A 280 -11.51 -14.44 -12.05
N ARG A 281 -12.45 -15.36 -11.76
CA ARG A 281 -13.64 -15.63 -12.61
C ARG A 281 -14.47 -14.40 -12.94
N CYS A 282 -14.46 -13.36 -12.10
CA CYS A 282 -15.19 -12.11 -12.32
C CYS A 282 -14.36 -11.02 -13.00
N LEU A 283 -13.03 -11.18 -13.07
CA LEU A 283 -12.12 -10.36 -13.89
C LEU A 283 -11.87 -10.99 -15.27
N ALA A 284 -12.27 -12.25 -15.49
CA ALA A 284 -12.06 -13.03 -16.71
C ALA A 284 -12.34 -12.31 -18.06
N PRO A 285 -13.32 -11.39 -18.20
CA PRO A 285 -13.52 -10.64 -19.46
C PRO A 285 -12.36 -9.69 -19.79
N LEU A 286 -11.66 -9.18 -18.78
CA LEU A 286 -10.48 -8.30 -18.89
C LEU A 286 -9.17 -9.11 -18.81
N ALA A 287 -9.19 -10.22 -18.06
CA ALA A 287 -8.02 -10.95 -17.60
C ALA A 287 -7.46 -11.97 -18.61
N ARG A 288 -6.99 -11.52 -19.78
CA ARG A 288 -6.10 -12.32 -20.65
C ARG A 288 -4.70 -12.43 -20.03
N GLY A 289 -4.58 -13.20 -18.96
CA GLY A 289 -3.33 -13.49 -18.25
C GLY A 289 -3.05 -12.51 -17.11
N VAL A 290 -3.68 -12.72 -15.94
CA VAL A 290 -3.34 -11.97 -14.73
C VAL A 290 -1.89 -12.27 -14.34
N LYS A 291 -1.01 -11.27 -14.48
CA LYS A 291 0.37 -11.35 -13.98
C LYS A 291 0.31 -11.50 -12.45
N ARG A 292 0.94 -12.54 -11.89
CA ARG A 292 0.98 -12.83 -10.43
C ARG A 292 1.35 -11.62 -9.57
N GLY A 293 2.10 -10.66 -10.13
CA GLY A 293 2.49 -9.41 -9.47
C GLY A 293 1.36 -8.50 -9.00
N ARG A 294 0.18 -8.44 -9.64
CA ARG A 294 -0.90 -7.50 -9.23
C ARG A 294 -1.32 -7.72 -7.77
N TYR A 295 -1.66 -8.96 -7.43
CA TYR A 295 -2.09 -9.30 -6.07
C TYR A 295 -0.93 -9.30 -5.06
N ALA A 296 0.30 -9.60 -5.49
CA ALA A 296 1.48 -9.44 -4.65
C ALA A 296 1.65 -7.96 -4.24
N HIS A 297 1.61 -7.04 -5.20
CA HIS A 297 1.69 -5.59 -4.96
C HIS A 297 0.51 -5.06 -4.11
N ILE A 298 -0.72 -5.55 -4.34
CA ILE A 298 -1.88 -5.25 -3.47
C ILE A 298 -1.55 -5.56 -2.00
N HIS A 299 -1.02 -6.74 -1.70
CA HIS A 299 -0.76 -7.17 -0.33
C HIS A 299 0.55 -6.64 0.27
N SER A 300 1.61 -6.43 -0.53
CA SER A 300 2.94 -6.09 -0.03
C SER A 300 3.35 -4.63 -0.19
N VAL A 301 2.53 -3.80 -0.85
CA VAL A 301 2.81 -2.36 -1.05
C VAL A 301 1.56 -1.52 -0.83
N MET A 302 0.49 -1.79 -1.58
CA MET A 302 -0.71 -0.94 -1.60
C MET A 302 -1.47 -0.97 -0.26
N VAL A 303 -1.73 -2.16 0.30
CA VAL A 303 -2.40 -2.29 1.59
C VAL A 303 -1.58 -1.66 2.73
N PRO A 304 -0.28 -1.97 2.92
CA PRO A 304 0.56 -1.26 3.90
C PRO A 304 0.55 0.26 3.73
N THR A 305 0.65 0.75 2.48
CA THR A 305 0.57 2.20 2.18
C THR A 305 -0.77 2.80 2.62
N ILE A 306 -1.89 2.12 2.36
CA ILE A 306 -3.21 2.57 2.80
C ILE A 306 -3.31 2.56 4.34
N GLN A 307 -2.73 1.58 5.02
CA GLN A 307 -2.68 1.54 6.50
C GLN A 307 -1.85 2.70 7.08
N ASP A 308 -0.72 3.04 6.46
CA ASP A 308 0.15 4.14 6.89
C ASP A 308 -0.51 5.50 6.69
N VAL A 309 -1.13 5.72 5.53
CA VAL A 309 -1.89 6.94 5.24
C VAL A 309 -3.14 7.05 6.12
N LEU A 310 -3.92 5.97 6.31
CA LEU A 310 -5.06 5.95 7.25
C LEU A 310 -4.64 6.30 8.68
N LEU A 311 -3.53 5.74 9.17
CA LEU A 311 -3.05 6.01 10.53
C LEU A 311 -2.64 7.48 10.69
N ALA A 312 -2.02 8.07 9.66
CA ALA A 312 -1.67 9.49 9.68
C ALA A 312 -2.92 10.40 9.61
N SER A 313 -3.85 10.13 8.69
CA SER A 313 -5.11 10.88 8.51
C SER A 313 -6.00 10.84 9.76
N ARG A 314 -6.13 9.68 10.42
CA ARG A 314 -6.87 9.57 11.69
C ARG A 314 -6.14 10.24 12.87
N ALA A 315 -4.84 10.55 12.75
CA ALA A 315 -4.02 11.14 13.81
C ALA A 315 -3.74 12.65 13.65
N SER A 316 -4.05 13.26 12.50
CA SER A 316 -3.90 14.71 12.28
C SER A 316 -5.09 15.54 12.75
N GLU A 317 -6.18 14.87 13.11
CA GLU A 317 -7.54 15.44 13.18
C GLU A 317 -8.01 16.04 11.84
N GLY A 318 -9.32 16.30 11.71
CA GLY A 318 -9.92 17.00 10.57
C GLY A 318 -10.02 16.29 9.22
N VAL A 319 -9.25 15.23 8.94
CA VAL A 319 -9.33 14.51 7.64
C VAL A 319 -10.52 13.55 7.63
N GLU A 320 -11.44 13.76 6.70
CA GLU A 320 -12.60 12.91 6.48
C GLU A 320 -12.19 11.58 5.83
N ILE A 321 -12.65 10.44 6.37
CA ILE A 321 -12.32 9.10 5.83
C ILE A 321 -13.51 8.53 5.07
N VAL A 322 -13.35 8.30 3.76
CA VAL A 322 -14.43 7.88 2.86
C VAL A 322 -14.04 6.64 2.08
N TYR A 323 -14.86 5.59 2.16
CA TYR A 323 -14.72 4.35 1.41
C TYR A 323 -15.76 4.27 0.29
N SER A 324 -15.30 4.00 -0.93
CA SER A 324 -16.14 3.59 -2.06
C SER A 324 -16.11 2.07 -2.17
N VAL A 325 -17.28 1.42 -2.10
CA VAL A 325 -17.39 -0.05 -2.24
C VAL A 325 -18.31 -0.42 -3.39
N VAL A 326 -17.90 -1.36 -4.24
CA VAL A 326 -18.82 -1.94 -5.22
C VAL A 326 -19.75 -2.89 -4.47
N GLU A 327 -21.03 -2.54 -4.40
CA GLU A 327 -22.08 -3.37 -3.82
C GLU A 327 -23.39 -3.09 -4.56
N SER A 328 -24.14 -4.13 -4.91
CA SER A 328 -25.45 -3.96 -5.54
C SER A 328 -26.53 -3.68 -4.51
N ALA A 329 -27.45 -2.76 -4.79
CA ALA A 329 -28.57 -2.46 -3.91
C ALA A 329 -29.56 -3.65 -3.78
N THR A 330 -29.55 -4.57 -4.75
CA THR A 330 -30.38 -5.79 -4.80
C THR A 330 -29.52 -7.06 -4.84
N ARG A 331 -30.08 -8.22 -4.48
CA ARG A 331 -29.34 -9.51 -4.45
C ARG A 331 -29.15 -10.14 -5.84
N ASP A 332 -29.97 -9.74 -6.81
CA ASP A 332 -29.88 -10.06 -8.23
C ASP A 332 -29.03 -9.03 -9.02
N GLY A 333 -28.69 -7.90 -8.40
CA GLY A 333 -27.89 -6.85 -9.00
C GLY A 333 -28.56 -6.20 -10.21
N ARG A 334 -29.90 -6.09 -10.22
CA ARG A 334 -30.65 -5.44 -11.31
C ARG A 334 -30.44 -3.93 -11.38
N ASP A 335 -30.04 -3.33 -10.27
CA ASP A 335 -29.69 -1.91 -10.10
C ASP A 335 -28.35 -1.52 -10.75
N ARG A 336 -27.48 -2.50 -11.06
CA ARG A 336 -26.14 -2.25 -11.64
C ARG A 336 -26.18 -1.46 -12.93
N SER A 337 -25.17 -0.60 -13.13
CA SER A 337 -24.91 0.12 -14.37
C SER A 337 -24.76 -0.79 -15.61
N ARG A 338 -24.92 -0.22 -16.81
CA ARG A 338 -24.67 -0.94 -18.08
C ARG A 338 -23.23 -1.47 -18.16
N ALA A 339 -22.24 -0.73 -17.67
CA ALA A 339 -20.84 -1.15 -17.64
C ALA A 339 -20.65 -2.37 -16.72
N HIS A 340 -21.15 -2.33 -15.47
CA HIS A 340 -21.05 -3.46 -14.54
C HIS A 340 -21.81 -4.70 -15.05
N LYS A 341 -22.96 -4.51 -15.72
CA LYS A 341 -23.70 -5.60 -16.37
C LYS A 341 -22.93 -6.21 -17.55
N HIS A 342 -22.31 -5.39 -18.40
CA HIS A 342 -21.53 -5.85 -19.55
C HIS A 342 -20.25 -6.60 -19.14
N ALA A 343 -19.54 -6.10 -18.13
CA ALA A 343 -18.35 -6.74 -17.58
C ALA A 343 -18.64 -7.98 -16.71
N GLY A 344 -19.91 -8.33 -16.50
CA GLY A 344 -20.30 -9.41 -15.58
C GLY A 344 -20.09 -9.10 -14.09
N LEU A 345 -19.56 -7.92 -13.76
CA LEU A 345 -19.25 -7.47 -12.39
C LEU A 345 -20.52 -7.45 -11.54
N HIS A 346 -20.60 -8.38 -10.58
CA HIS A 346 -21.70 -8.47 -9.62
C HIS A 346 -21.14 -8.76 -8.22
N VAL A 347 -21.14 -7.73 -7.38
CA VAL A 347 -20.94 -7.86 -5.94
C VAL A 347 -22.31 -7.80 -5.27
N ALA A 348 -22.71 -8.89 -4.62
CA ALA A 348 -24.05 -9.05 -4.07
C ALA A 348 -24.18 -8.45 -2.66
N LYS A 349 -25.36 -7.87 -2.35
CA LYS A 349 -25.62 -7.19 -1.08
C LYS A 349 -25.36 -8.06 0.15
N GLY A 350 -24.58 -7.54 1.10
CA GLY A 350 -24.14 -8.22 2.32
C GLY A 350 -23.26 -9.45 2.09
N GLY A 351 -22.77 -9.66 0.85
CA GLY A 351 -21.92 -10.80 0.52
C GLY A 351 -20.47 -10.61 0.96
N PHE A 352 -19.75 -11.71 1.17
CA PHE A 352 -18.32 -11.70 1.53
C PHE A 352 -17.46 -10.82 0.58
N GLY A 353 -17.76 -10.82 -0.73
CA GLY A 353 -17.08 -9.97 -1.69
C GLY A 353 -17.30 -8.46 -1.49
N ALA A 354 -18.41 -8.04 -0.87
CA ALA A 354 -18.70 -6.64 -0.59
C ALA A 354 -17.85 -6.07 0.55
N GLN A 355 -17.32 -6.94 1.43
CA GLN A 355 -16.57 -6.55 2.62
C GLN A 355 -15.21 -5.96 2.25
N ILE A 356 -14.89 -4.81 2.87
CA ILE A 356 -13.56 -4.17 2.86
C ILE A 356 -12.57 -5.12 3.55
N LEU A 357 -11.29 -5.11 3.13
CA LEU A 357 -10.26 -5.91 3.77
C LEU A 357 -10.10 -5.55 5.27
N PRO A 358 -10.09 -6.54 6.20
CA PRO A 358 -10.04 -6.27 7.64
C PRO A 358 -8.87 -5.39 8.11
N CYS A 359 -7.69 -5.51 7.48
CA CYS A 359 -6.50 -4.72 7.81
C CYS A 359 -6.61 -3.23 7.48
N VAL A 360 -7.60 -2.82 6.67
CA VAL A 360 -7.91 -1.41 6.34
C VAL A 360 -9.40 -1.12 6.55
N ALA A 361 -10.03 -1.79 7.53
CA ALA A 361 -11.45 -1.67 7.80
C ALA A 361 -11.87 -0.24 8.22
N PRO A 362 -13.10 0.19 7.88
CA PRO A 362 -13.68 1.44 8.35
C PRO A 362 -13.95 1.38 9.87
N THR A 363 -13.81 2.51 10.56
CA THR A 363 -14.33 2.71 11.93
C THR A 363 -15.81 3.12 11.91
N GLU A 364 -16.44 3.21 13.09
CA GLU A 364 -17.83 3.71 13.24
C GLU A 364 -18.02 5.16 12.75
N ASN A 365 -16.93 5.94 12.65
CA ASN A 365 -16.95 7.32 12.15
C ASN A 365 -16.67 7.44 10.65
N ASP A 366 -16.24 6.36 9.98
CA ASP A 366 -15.80 6.41 8.58
C ASP A 366 -16.99 6.25 7.62
N ILE A 367 -17.03 7.05 6.56
CA ILE A 367 -18.15 7.10 5.62
C ILE A 367 -18.00 5.97 4.58
N VAL A 368 -18.93 5.02 4.53
CA VAL A 368 -18.94 3.93 3.54
C VAL A 368 -20.06 4.12 2.52
N ILE A 369 -19.69 4.31 1.25
CA ILE A 369 -20.62 4.60 0.15
C ILE A 369 -20.65 3.43 -0.85
N PRO A 370 -21.76 2.67 -0.94
CA PRO A 370 -21.92 1.62 -1.94
C PRO A 370 -22.25 2.18 -3.33
N ARG A 371 -21.50 1.77 -4.35
CA ARG A 371 -21.66 2.19 -5.76
C ARG A 371 -22.07 1.05 -6.69
N THR A 372 -22.98 1.36 -7.61
CA THR A 372 -23.53 0.40 -8.60
C THR A 372 -23.06 0.69 -10.04
N GLY A 373 -22.31 1.79 -10.24
CA GLY A 373 -21.67 2.19 -11.49
C GLY A 373 -20.20 2.56 -11.31
N VAL A 374 -19.48 2.71 -12.44
CA VAL A 374 -18.01 2.90 -12.47
C VAL A 374 -17.60 4.20 -11.81
N ASN A 375 -18.20 5.32 -12.22
CA ASN A 375 -17.93 6.63 -11.64
C ASN A 375 -18.62 6.72 -10.27
N VAL A 376 -17.83 6.88 -9.20
CA VAL A 376 -18.35 7.03 -7.84
C VAL A 376 -19.16 8.33 -7.69
N PHE A 377 -18.75 9.44 -8.31
CA PHE A 377 -19.46 10.71 -8.19
C PHE A 377 -20.84 10.70 -8.86
N GLU A 378 -20.98 10.01 -9.99
CA GLU A 378 -22.21 9.99 -10.80
C GLU A 378 -23.12 8.78 -10.51
N SER A 379 -22.68 7.85 -9.64
CA SER A 379 -23.49 6.70 -9.21
C SER A 379 -23.74 6.62 -7.70
N THR A 380 -23.37 7.67 -6.96
CA THR A 380 -23.59 7.79 -5.51
C THR A 380 -23.90 9.25 -5.12
N ASN A 381 -24.06 9.51 -3.82
CA ASN A 381 -24.17 10.85 -3.24
C ASN A 381 -22.82 11.47 -2.82
N LEU A 382 -21.67 10.95 -3.24
CA LEU A 382 -20.33 11.41 -2.81
C LEU A 382 -20.16 12.94 -2.93
N ASP A 383 -20.51 13.54 -4.07
CA ASP A 383 -20.37 14.99 -4.32
C ASP A 383 -21.19 15.83 -3.32
N PHE A 384 -22.37 15.35 -2.95
CA PHE A 384 -23.24 15.98 -1.94
C PHE A 384 -22.65 15.84 -0.54
N THR A 385 -22.15 14.65 -0.19
CA THR A 385 -21.52 14.38 1.11
C THR A 385 -20.27 15.24 1.31
N LEU A 386 -19.33 15.25 0.35
CA LEU A 386 -18.09 16.01 0.44
C LEU A 386 -18.33 17.52 0.58
N ARG A 387 -19.27 18.09 -0.20
CA ARG A 387 -19.65 19.51 -0.09
C ARG A 387 -20.24 19.88 1.26
N ASN A 388 -21.06 19.01 1.85
CA ASN A 388 -21.65 19.25 3.18
C ASN A 388 -20.61 19.15 4.31
N LEU A 389 -19.51 18.42 4.09
CA LEU A 389 -18.35 18.34 4.99
C LEU A 389 -17.35 19.48 4.76
N GLY A 390 -17.57 20.37 3.79
CA GLY A 390 -16.65 21.46 3.45
C GLY A 390 -15.35 21.02 2.75
N VAL A 391 -15.32 19.79 2.22
CA VAL A 391 -14.13 19.21 1.57
C VAL A 391 -13.85 19.93 0.24
N SER A 392 -12.60 20.35 0.07
CA SER A 392 -12.07 20.95 -1.17
C SER A 392 -10.94 20.14 -1.80
N HIS A 393 -10.36 19.19 -1.07
CA HIS A 393 -9.24 18.35 -1.49
C HIS A 393 -9.58 16.86 -1.31
N VAL A 394 -9.35 16.04 -2.35
CA VAL A 394 -9.63 14.59 -2.33
C VAL A 394 -8.34 13.81 -2.58
N VAL A 395 -7.97 12.96 -1.62
CA VAL A 395 -6.78 12.09 -1.69
C VAL A 395 -7.23 10.69 -2.07
N VAL A 396 -6.84 10.22 -3.25
CA VAL A 396 -7.36 8.99 -3.88
C VAL A 396 -6.41 7.81 -3.66
N LEU A 397 -6.99 6.69 -3.21
CA LEU A 397 -6.33 5.42 -2.89
C LEU A 397 -7.15 4.22 -3.41
N GLY A 398 -6.50 3.07 -3.56
CA GLY A 398 -7.16 1.76 -3.69
C GLY A 398 -7.05 1.10 -5.07
N ILE A 399 -8.08 0.35 -5.45
CA ILE A 399 -8.04 -0.56 -6.60
C ILE A 399 -8.90 -0.02 -7.74
N SER A 400 -8.34 0.13 -8.93
CA SER A 400 -9.12 0.41 -10.13
C SER A 400 -9.91 -0.82 -10.59
N THR A 401 -11.18 -0.58 -10.89
CA THR A 401 -12.14 -1.56 -11.41
C THR A 401 -12.98 -0.94 -12.51
N LEU A 402 -12.70 -1.33 -13.77
CA LEU A 402 -13.29 -0.73 -14.99
C LEU A 402 -12.93 0.75 -15.13
N THR A 403 -11.66 1.08 -14.89
CA THR A 403 -11.09 2.44 -14.86
C THR A 403 -11.72 3.39 -13.83
N SER A 404 -12.17 2.84 -12.69
CA SER A 404 -12.83 3.61 -11.61
C SER A 404 -11.96 4.74 -11.04
N LEU A 405 -10.66 4.51 -10.83
CA LEU A 405 -9.74 5.54 -10.30
C LEU A 405 -9.54 6.68 -11.31
N GLN A 406 -9.31 6.34 -12.57
CA GLN A 406 -9.09 7.26 -13.68
C GLN A 406 -10.29 8.21 -13.83
N VAL A 407 -11.50 7.65 -13.85
CA VAL A 407 -12.75 8.42 -13.97
C VAL A 407 -13.05 9.21 -12.70
N CYS A 408 -12.70 8.68 -11.51
CA CYS A 408 -12.84 9.40 -10.24
C CYS A 408 -11.97 10.67 -10.19
N VAL A 409 -10.68 10.56 -10.56
CA VAL A 409 -9.75 11.71 -10.57
C VAL A 409 -10.24 12.79 -11.54
N GLN A 410 -10.59 12.42 -12.79
CA GLN A 410 -11.14 13.39 -13.75
C GLN A 410 -12.42 14.06 -13.22
N SER A 411 -13.36 13.28 -12.67
CA SER A 411 -14.64 13.82 -12.18
C SER A 411 -14.47 14.75 -10.97
N ALA A 412 -13.47 14.49 -10.11
CA ALA A 412 -13.15 15.37 -9.00
C ALA A 412 -12.56 16.70 -9.49
N LEU A 413 -11.61 16.66 -10.43
CA LEU A 413 -11.04 17.86 -11.06
C LEU A 413 -12.12 18.69 -11.78
N ASP A 414 -12.98 18.03 -12.59
CA ASP A 414 -14.08 18.68 -13.32
C ASP A 414 -15.12 19.33 -12.39
N LYS A 415 -15.28 18.81 -11.16
CA LYS A 415 -16.15 19.36 -10.11
C LYS A 415 -15.48 20.45 -9.26
N GLY A 416 -14.21 20.74 -9.49
CA GLY A 416 -13.45 21.79 -8.81
C GLY A 416 -12.77 21.37 -7.50
N TYR A 417 -12.67 20.07 -7.21
CA TYR A 417 -11.83 19.59 -6.10
C TYR A 417 -10.36 19.61 -6.53
N GLN A 418 -9.47 20.00 -5.60
CA GLN A 418 -8.06 19.63 -5.71
C GLN A 418 -7.94 18.12 -5.52
N VAL A 419 -7.06 17.44 -6.26
CA VAL A 419 -6.91 15.98 -6.18
C VAL A 419 -5.47 15.59 -5.97
N THR A 420 -5.23 14.68 -5.04
CA THR A 420 -3.94 14.00 -4.85
C THR A 420 -4.12 12.51 -5.07
N VAL A 421 -3.25 11.87 -5.85
CA VAL A 421 -3.12 10.39 -5.90
C VAL A 421 -1.86 9.99 -5.13
N VAL A 422 -1.97 8.99 -4.25
CA VAL A 422 -0.81 8.44 -3.55
C VAL A 422 -0.17 7.33 -4.39
N ARG A 423 1.05 7.56 -4.86
CA ARG A 423 1.78 6.78 -5.89
C ARG A 423 1.87 5.28 -5.58
N GLU A 424 2.14 4.91 -4.33
CA GLU A 424 2.29 3.52 -3.90
C GLU A 424 0.96 2.88 -3.43
N GLY A 425 -0.08 3.70 -3.25
CA GLY A 425 -1.38 3.32 -2.67
C GLY A 425 -2.47 2.99 -3.69
N VAL A 426 -2.11 2.78 -4.95
CA VAL A 426 -3.03 2.55 -6.07
C VAL A 426 -2.67 1.31 -6.89
N THR A 427 -3.68 0.53 -7.34
CA THR A 427 -3.49 -0.62 -8.23
C THR A 427 -4.41 -0.56 -9.45
N LEU A 428 -3.83 -0.55 -10.65
CA LEU A 428 -4.57 -0.50 -11.93
C LEU A 428 -4.78 -1.88 -12.57
N GLU A 429 -5.62 -1.92 -13.61
CA GLU A 429 -5.84 -3.06 -14.50
C GLU A 429 -4.53 -3.63 -15.10
N PRO A 430 -4.41 -4.95 -15.38
CA PRO A 430 -3.13 -5.62 -15.67
C PRO A 430 -2.40 -5.21 -16.97
N ASP A 431 -3.12 -4.50 -17.83
CA ASP A 431 -2.74 -3.92 -19.12
C ASP A 431 -2.41 -2.42 -19.05
N VAL A 432 -2.71 -1.75 -17.94
CA VAL A 432 -2.46 -0.31 -17.75
C VAL A 432 -1.13 -0.08 -17.03
N CYS A 433 -0.25 0.74 -17.61
CA CYS A 433 0.99 1.15 -16.97
C CYS A 433 0.70 2.21 -15.89
N VAL A 434 1.03 1.91 -14.63
CA VAL A 434 0.77 2.83 -13.50
C VAL A 434 1.56 4.14 -13.65
N ALA A 435 2.81 4.08 -14.11
CA ALA A 435 3.63 5.29 -14.32
C ALA A 435 3.00 6.21 -15.38
N GLU A 436 2.68 5.69 -16.56
CA GLU A 436 2.06 6.47 -17.66
C GLU A 436 0.70 7.07 -17.26
N TRP A 437 -0.06 6.40 -16.38
CA TRP A 437 -1.30 6.96 -15.82
C TRP A 437 -1.01 8.10 -14.84
N LEU A 438 -0.04 7.95 -13.95
CA LEU A 438 0.33 8.98 -12.98
C LEU A 438 0.86 10.24 -13.68
N ASP A 439 1.79 10.08 -14.61
CA ASP A 439 2.27 11.15 -15.50
C ASP A 439 1.11 11.77 -16.30
N GLY A 440 0.04 11.00 -16.55
CA GLY A 440 -1.20 11.44 -17.18
C GLY A 440 -2.08 12.32 -16.30
N VAL A 441 -2.27 11.97 -15.03
CA VAL A 441 -3.08 12.77 -14.10
C VAL A 441 -2.34 14.03 -13.63
N GLU A 442 -1.01 14.00 -13.51
CA GLU A 442 -0.19 15.20 -13.25
C GLU A 442 -0.42 16.27 -14.35
N ARG A 443 -0.46 15.86 -15.63
CA ARG A 443 -0.69 16.76 -16.77
C ARG A 443 -2.08 17.42 -16.82
N ILE A 444 -3.07 16.92 -16.06
CA ILE A 444 -4.41 17.54 -15.95
C ILE A 444 -4.64 18.23 -14.60
N GLY A 445 -3.61 18.38 -13.77
CA GLY A 445 -3.67 19.15 -12.50
C GLY A 445 -3.93 18.33 -11.24
N CYS A 446 -3.81 16.99 -11.30
CA CYS A 446 -3.73 16.17 -10.09
C CYS A 446 -2.32 16.23 -9.49
N GLN A 447 -2.20 16.30 -8.17
CA GLN A 447 -0.91 16.04 -7.48
C GLN A 447 -0.67 14.53 -7.43
N VAL A 448 0.59 14.07 -7.54
CA VAL A 448 0.95 12.67 -7.27
C VAL A 448 2.10 12.61 -6.27
N LEU A 449 1.74 12.40 -5.01
CA LEU A 449 2.67 12.30 -3.89
C LEU A 449 3.04 10.84 -3.61
N SER A 450 4.22 10.60 -3.04
CA SER A 450 4.48 9.33 -2.36
C SER A 450 3.78 9.31 -1.00
N ALA A 451 3.52 8.12 -0.46
CA ALA A 451 2.95 7.93 0.86
C ALA A 451 3.73 8.72 1.93
N THR A 452 5.06 8.64 1.92
CA THR A 452 5.94 9.37 2.83
C THR A 452 5.83 10.89 2.68
N ALA A 453 5.66 11.40 1.45
CA ALA A 453 5.50 12.84 1.21
C ALA A 453 4.15 13.36 1.72
N PHE A 454 3.06 12.62 1.45
CA PHE A 454 1.73 12.97 1.96
C PHE A 454 1.68 12.95 3.49
N VAL A 455 2.21 11.89 4.13
CA VAL A 455 2.26 11.76 5.59
C VAL A 455 3.09 12.87 6.24
N ARG A 456 4.21 13.28 5.62
CA ARG A 456 5.01 14.43 6.11
C ARG A 456 4.27 15.76 5.99
N ALA A 457 3.66 16.04 4.84
CA ALA A 457 2.86 17.25 4.65
C ALA A 457 1.71 17.33 5.67
N LEU A 458 1.02 16.23 5.90
CA LEU A 458 -0.05 16.13 6.89
C LEU A 458 0.46 16.37 8.33
N GLN A 459 1.63 15.84 8.68
CA GLN A 459 2.26 16.04 10.00
C GLN A 459 2.75 17.48 10.24
N ALA A 460 3.05 18.24 9.19
CA ALA A 460 3.41 19.65 9.30
C ALA A 460 2.23 20.52 9.76
N PHE A 461 1.02 20.28 9.25
CA PHE A 461 -0.19 21.02 9.67
C PHE A 461 -0.52 20.88 11.15
N ALA A 462 -0.22 19.72 11.76
CA ALA A 462 -0.42 19.50 13.18
C ALA A 462 0.64 20.20 14.07
N TYR A 463 1.79 20.62 13.52
CA TYR A 463 2.93 21.16 14.27
C TYR A 463 3.73 22.19 13.43
N PRO A 464 3.19 23.40 13.17
CA PRO A 464 3.81 24.38 12.26
C PRO A 464 5.10 25.04 12.77
N GLU A 465 5.52 24.79 14.02
CA GLU A 465 6.71 25.41 14.63
C GLU A 465 8.05 24.85 14.10
N LEU A 466 8.03 23.71 13.38
CA LEU A 466 9.24 22.97 13.00
C LEU A 466 9.98 23.52 11.78
N GLU A 467 9.30 24.18 10.85
CA GLU A 467 9.95 24.71 9.63
C GLU A 467 10.87 25.91 9.90
N GLN A 468 10.79 26.52 11.09
CA GLN A 468 11.62 27.69 11.44
C GLN A 468 13.03 27.29 11.91
N ASP A 469 13.20 26.13 12.55
CA ASP A 469 14.51 25.65 13.02
C ASP A 469 15.39 25.12 11.86
N ASP A 470 14.80 24.42 10.88
CA ASP A 470 15.53 23.94 9.69
C ASP A 470 16.09 25.10 8.84
N ALA A 471 15.40 26.24 8.81
CA ALA A 471 15.90 27.46 8.17
C ALA A 471 17.09 28.09 8.92
N ALA A 472 17.15 27.94 10.25
CA ALA A 472 18.23 28.47 11.08
C ALA A 472 19.52 27.63 11.02
N MET A 473 19.41 26.29 10.93
CA MET A 473 20.58 25.40 10.94
C MET A 473 21.48 25.46 9.70
N PHE A 474 21.10 26.19 8.64
CA PHE A 474 21.97 26.43 7.47
C PHE A 474 22.70 27.79 7.50
N GLN A 475 22.64 28.55 8.60
CA GLN A 475 23.37 29.82 8.77
C GLN A 475 24.04 29.97 10.16
N CYS A 476 24.95 29.05 10.51
CA CYS A 476 25.89 29.21 11.63
C CYS A 476 27.22 28.50 11.36
#